data_AF-A0A7Y9I807-F1
#
_entry.id   AF-A0A7Y9I807-F1
#
_cell.length_a   1.000
_cell.length_b   1.000
_cell.length_c   1.000
_cell.angle_alpha   90.00
_cell.angle_beta   90.00
_cell.angle_gamma   90.00
#
_symmetry.space_group_name_H-M   'P 1'
#
loop_
_entity.id
_entity.type
_entity.pdbx_description
1 polymer ?
#
loop_
_entity_poly.entity_id
_entity_poly.type
_entity_poly.pdbx_seq_one_letter_code
_entity_poly.pdbx_strand_id
1 'polypeptide(L)'
;MQPSSPWARRLVILITVPAVTIAAVFAGLYLYQQQQATRTVNPAGPPSSSPSDTAKIKQAISDCRREVALAESVLSAADDGVRNWRQRVQAQTDLSLGRITEKEARDVWNRTGNAGPSDIAKYQTAKAAYRADNGACAAVKGATEAELEQLSICRARVGKVGPALTAADLTLKDWEIHLGSTPASVSPSQDPDGIWRDAWRKAPTNLNKYSDAMDTLAKTKSCPR
;
A
#
# COMPACT_ATOMS: atom_id res chain seq x y z
N MET A 1 -25.27 22.88 37.78
CA MET A 1 -24.98 21.45 37.99
C MET A 1 -23.97 21.02 36.94
N GLN A 2 -22.68 21.00 37.32
CA GLN A 2 -21.59 20.43 36.54
C GLN A 2 -21.27 19.04 37.12
N PRO A 3 -20.93 18.05 36.29
CA PRO A 3 -20.17 16.90 36.75
C PRO A 3 -18.71 17.01 36.26
N SER A 4 -17.79 17.09 37.22
CA SER A 4 -16.36 16.85 37.07
C SER A 4 -16.09 15.35 37.11
N SER A 5 -15.37 14.81 36.12
CA SER A 5 -14.78 13.46 36.17
C SER A 5 -13.26 13.54 36.03
N PRO A 6 -12.47 13.15 37.05
CA PRO A 6 -11.02 13.26 37.01
C PRO A 6 -10.31 11.90 37.15
N TRP A 7 -10.27 11.03 36.12
CA TRP A 7 -9.46 9.80 36.22
C TRP A 7 -8.91 9.33 34.86
N ALA A 8 -7.65 9.66 34.57
CA ALA A 8 -6.79 8.88 33.68
C ALA A 8 -5.33 9.06 34.12
N ARG A 9 -4.93 8.28 35.13
CA ARG A 9 -3.54 8.16 35.56
C ARG A 9 -2.75 7.45 34.46
N ARG A 10 -1.79 8.15 33.85
CA ARG A 10 -0.78 7.57 32.96
C ARG A 10 0.24 6.83 33.82
N LEU A 11 0.33 5.51 33.64
CA LEU A 11 1.39 4.69 34.20
C LEU A 11 2.61 4.78 33.26
N VAL A 12 3.64 5.52 33.67
CA VAL A 12 4.95 5.55 33.00
C VAL A 12 5.82 4.50 33.69
N ILE A 13 6.05 3.37 33.02
CA ILE A 13 7.02 2.37 33.49
C ILE A 13 8.38 2.74 32.90
N LEU A 14 9.21 3.38 33.73
CA LEU A 14 10.64 3.55 33.51
C LEU A 14 11.34 2.24 33.90
N ILE A 15 11.81 1.48 32.91
CA ILE A 15 12.70 0.34 33.14
C ILE A 15 14.13 0.86 33.06
N THR A 16 14.72 1.17 34.21
CA THR A 16 16.16 1.40 34.36
C THR A 16 16.86 0.05 34.46
N VAL A 17 17.72 -0.27 33.49
CA VAL A 17 18.61 -1.44 33.56
C VAL A 17 19.93 -1.01 34.20
N PRO A 18 20.40 -1.70 35.26
CA PRO A 18 21.67 -1.37 35.91
C PRO A 18 22.86 -1.84 35.06
N ALA A 19 23.82 -0.93 34.90
CA ALA A 19 25.17 -1.26 34.46
C ALA A 19 25.93 -1.91 35.61
N VAL A 20 26.30 -3.19 35.47
CA VAL A 20 27.27 -3.86 36.33
C VAL A 20 28.31 -4.59 35.47
N THR A 21 29.55 -4.23 35.76
CA THR A 21 30.86 -4.67 35.27
C THR A 21 31.12 -6.18 35.36
N ILE A 22 31.71 -6.77 34.31
CA ILE A 22 32.63 -7.92 34.42
C ILE A 22 33.85 -7.67 33.52
N ALA A 23 34.95 -7.27 34.13
CA ALA A 23 36.30 -7.40 33.60
C ALA A 23 36.84 -8.80 33.96
N ALA A 24 37.81 -9.29 33.17
CA ALA A 24 38.63 -10.50 33.35
C ALA A 24 38.15 -11.82 32.67
N VAL A 25 38.20 -11.88 31.33
CA VAL A 25 38.44 -13.14 30.57
C VAL A 25 39.28 -12.87 29.30
N PHE A 26 40.41 -12.16 29.40
CA PHE A 26 41.22 -11.79 28.22
C PHE A 26 42.58 -12.50 28.07
N ALA A 27 42.97 -13.40 28.97
CA ALA A 27 44.28 -14.08 28.88
C ALA A 27 44.24 -15.51 28.28
N GLY A 28 43.08 -16.18 28.25
CA GLY A 28 42.99 -17.59 27.81
C GLY A 28 42.72 -17.82 26.31
N LEU A 29 42.21 -16.81 25.60
CA LEU A 29 41.76 -16.97 24.19
C LEU A 29 42.85 -16.75 23.14
N TYR A 30 44.01 -16.19 23.52
CA TYR A 30 45.07 -15.87 22.56
C TYR A 30 45.88 -17.11 22.13
N LEU A 31 45.95 -18.15 22.95
CA LEU A 31 46.67 -19.38 22.61
C LEU A 31 45.84 -20.39 21.79
N TYR A 32 44.51 -20.26 21.75
CA TYR A 32 43.66 -21.15 20.93
C TYR A 32 43.56 -20.68 19.46
N GLN A 33 43.83 -19.41 19.15
CA GLN A 33 43.78 -18.88 17.78
C GLN A 33 44.99 -19.25 16.92
N GLN A 34 46.14 -19.61 17.50
CA GLN A 34 47.36 -19.90 16.72
C GLN A 34 47.39 -21.32 16.11
N GLN A 35 46.52 -22.24 16.53
CA GLN A 35 46.56 -23.65 16.07
C GLN A 35 45.75 -23.95 14.80
N GLN A 36 45.14 -22.97 14.14
CA GLN A 36 44.42 -23.18 12.87
C GLN A 36 45.19 -22.71 11.63
N ALA A 37 46.43 -22.25 11.78
CA ALA A 37 47.31 -21.95 10.65
C ALA A 37 47.94 -23.25 10.12
N THR A 38 47.21 -23.94 9.23
CA THR A 38 47.68 -24.79 8.09
C THR A 38 46.67 -25.88 7.74
N ARG A 39 45.37 -25.55 7.66
CA ARG A 39 44.49 -26.31 6.75
C ARG A 39 44.52 -25.61 5.41
N THR A 40 45.25 -26.20 4.47
CA THR A 40 45.14 -25.93 3.04
C THR A 40 43.69 -26.23 2.66
N VAL A 41 42.84 -25.20 2.70
CA VAL A 41 41.47 -25.28 2.19
C VAL A 41 41.62 -25.35 0.68
N ASN A 42 41.42 -26.54 0.12
CA ASN A 42 41.19 -26.70 -1.31
C ASN A 42 40.12 -25.67 -1.72
N PRO A 43 40.36 -24.79 -2.72
CA PRO A 43 39.35 -23.84 -3.13
C PRO A 43 38.12 -24.62 -3.54
N ALA A 44 37.06 -24.51 -2.73
CA ALA A 44 35.76 -25.06 -3.07
C ALA A 44 35.37 -24.40 -4.40
N GLY A 45 35.32 -25.20 -5.47
CA GLY A 45 34.87 -24.72 -6.77
C GLY A 45 33.52 -24.03 -6.60
N PRO A 46 33.23 -22.99 -7.41
CA PRO A 46 31.96 -22.28 -7.31
C PRO A 46 30.81 -23.27 -7.32
N PRO A 47 29.80 -23.11 -6.45
CA PRO A 47 28.66 -24.01 -6.40
C PRO A 47 28.04 -24.07 -7.80
N SER A 48 28.12 -25.24 -8.43
CA SER A 48 27.56 -25.47 -9.76
C SER A 48 26.05 -25.55 -9.61
N SER A 49 25.34 -24.51 -10.05
CA SER A 49 23.90 -24.47 -10.08
C SER A 49 23.37 -25.56 -11.00
N SER A 50 22.42 -26.37 -10.53
CA SER A 50 21.79 -27.34 -11.43
C SER A 50 20.91 -26.59 -12.46
N PRO A 51 20.71 -27.11 -13.68
CA PRO A 51 19.81 -26.51 -14.66
C PRO A 51 18.38 -26.27 -14.13
N SER A 52 17.93 -27.08 -13.16
CA SER A 52 16.64 -26.92 -12.48
C SER A 52 16.57 -25.65 -11.63
N ASP A 53 17.67 -25.23 -11.01
CA ASP A 53 17.71 -24.04 -10.15
C ASP A 53 17.64 -22.76 -10.97
N THR A 54 18.34 -22.70 -12.11
CA THR A 54 18.24 -21.59 -13.06
C THR A 54 16.81 -21.42 -13.59
N ALA A 55 16.11 -22.51 -13.89
CA ALA A 55 14.72 -22.44 -14.34
C ALA A 55 13.79 -21.86 -13.26
N LYS A 56 13.96 -22.27 -12.00
CA LYS A 56 13.17 -21.76 -10.86
C LYS A 56 13.42 -20.27 -10.61
N ILE A 57 14.66 -19.81 -10.71
CA ILE A 57 15.01 -18.40 -10.51
C ILE A 57 14.37 -17.52 -11.60
N LYS A 58 14.47 -17.93 -12.86
CA LYS A 58 13.81 -17.25 -13.99
C LYS A 58 12.29 -17.19 -13.80
N GLN A 59 11.69 -18.30 -13.37
CA GLN A 59 10.26 -18.36 -13.07
C GLN A 59 9.88 -17.37 -11.96
N ALA A 60 10.63 -17.32 -10.86
CA ALA A 60 10.36 -16.40 -9.76
C ALA A 60 10.49 -14.91 -10.14
N ILE A 61 11.45 -14.56 -11.01
CA ILE A 61 11.56 -13.20 -11.56
C ILE A 61 10.33 -12.87 -12.41
N SER A 62 9.90 -13.79 -13.28
CA SER A 62 8.70 -13.64 -14.11
C SER A 62 7.44 -13.48 -13.27
N ASP A 63 7.29 -14.32 -12.24
CA ASP A 63 6.17 -14.29 -11.30
C ASP A 63 6.14 -12.98 -10.51
N CYS A 64 7.28 -12.50 -10.02
CA CYS A 64 7.36 -11.21 -9.35
C CYS A 64 6.99 -10.03 -10.27
N ARG A 65 7.45 -10.04 -11.53
CA ARG A 65 7.08 -9.03 -12.52
C ARG A 65 5.57 -9.03 -12.80
N ARG A 66 4.98 -10.22 -12.92
CA ARG A 66 3.52 -10.38 -13.11
C ARG A 66 2.75 -9.82 -11.92
N GLU A 67 3.18 -10.10 -10.69
CA GLU A 67 2.54 -9.55 -9.48
C GLU A 67 2.56 -8.02 -9.48
N VAL A 68 3.71 -7.40 -9.76
CA VAL A 68 3.81 -5.93 -9.88
C VAL A 68 2.83 -5.40 -10.93
N ALA A 69 2.81 -6.00 -12.13
CA ALA A 69 1.96 -5.54 -13.23
C ALA A 69 0.46 -5.67 -12.91
N LEU A 70 0.05 -6.75 -12.25
CA LEU A 70 -1.33 -6.91 -11.79
C LEU A 70 -1.68 -5.89 -10.73
N ALA A 71 -0.81 -5.68 -9.74
CA ALA A 71 -1.03 -4.72 -8.67
C ALA A 71 -1.15 -3.28 -9.21
N GLU A 72 -0.32 -2.90 -10.20
CA GLU A 72 -0.41 -1.62 -10.90
C GLU A 72 -1.67 -1.51 -11.77
N SER A 73 -2.13 -2.61 -12.37
CA SER A 73 -3.42 -2.63 -13.09
C SER A 73 -4.61 -2.38 -12.17
N VAL A 74 -4.57 -2.86 -10.92
CA VAL A 74 -5.59 -2.54 -9.90
C VAL A 74 -5.59 -1.04 -9.60
N LEU A 75 -4.41 -0.43 -9.42
CA LEU A 75 -4.31 1.02 -9.18
C LEU A 75 -4.79 1.83 -10.39
N SER A 76 -4.45 1.40 -11.60
CA SER A 76 -4.95 2.03 -12.84
C SER A 76 -6.47 1.95 -12.93
N ALA A 77 -7.08 0.81 -12.55
CA ALA A 77 -8.53 0.67 -12.53
C ALA A 77 -9.19 1.52 -11.42
N ALA A 78 -8.49 1.74 -10.30
CA ALA A 78 -8.97 2.61 -9.22
C ALA A 78 -9.00 4.09 -9.64
N ASP A 79 -8.07 4.50 -10.51
CA ASP A 79 -7.80 5.91 -10.82
C ASP A 79 -9.03 6.63 -11.42
N ASP A 80 -9.82 5.92 -12.23
CA ASP A 80 -11.09 6.43 -12.78
C ASP A 80 -12.10 6.77 -11.68
N GLY A 81 -12.35 5.83 -10.76
CA GLY A 81 -13.30 6.02 -9.66
C GLY A 81 -12.83 7.08 -8.67
N VAL A 82 -11.53 7.09 -8.32
CA VAL A 82 -10.95 8.11 -7.45
C VAL A 82 -11.05 9.51 -8.08
N ARG A 83 -10.77 9.63 -9.39
CA ARG A 83 -10.87 10.89 -10.12
C ARG A 83 -12.32 11.39 -10.17
N ASN A 84 -13.28 10.52 -10.46
CA ASN A 84 -14.71 10.88 -10.46
C ASN A 84 -15.19 11.30 -9.07
N TRP A 85 -14.74 10.61 -8.01
CA TRP A 85 -15.05 11.01 -6.64
C TRP A 85 -14.50 12.40 -6.31
N ARG A 86 -13.22 12.65 -6.64
CA ARG A 86 -12.58 13.96 -6.45
C ARG A 86 -13.31 15.07 -7.19
N GLN A 87 -13.69 14.86 -8.45
CA GLN A 87 -14.43 15.86 -9.24
C GLN A 87 -15.79 16.20 -8.62
N ARG A 88 -16.49 15.21 -8.09
CA ARG A 88 -17.79 15.43 -7.44
C ARG A 88 -17.65 16.20 -6.12
N VAL A 89 -16.66 15.87 -5.30
CA VAL A 89 -16.32 16.61 -4.07
C VAL A 89 -15.95 18.05 -4.40
N GLN A 90 -15.12 18.25 -5.43
CA GLN A 90 -14.69 19.58 -5.87
C GLN A 90 -15.87 20.42 -6.38
N ALA A 91 -16.79 19.83 -7.15
CA ALA A 91 -17.98 20.53 -7.62
C ALA A 91 -18.86 21.04 -6.47
N GLN A 92 -19.01 20.29 -5.37
CA GLN A 92 -19.67 20.86 -4.20
C GLN A 92 -18.89 22.05 -3.65
N THR A 93 -17.59 21.87 -3.42
CA THR A 93 -16.74 22.91 -2.85
C THR A 93 -16.86 24.20 -3.65
N ASP A 94 -16.78 24.11 -4.99
CA ASP A 94 -16.91 25.26 -5.87
C ASP A 94 -18.31 25.86 -5.88
N LEU A 95 -19.37 25.03 -5.82
CA LEU A 95 -20.74 25.51 -5.66
C LEU A 95 -20.90 26.29 -4.34
N SER A 96 -20.37 25.76 -3.23
CA SER A 96 -20.45 26.40 -1.91
C SER A 96 -19.68 27.71 -1.81
N LEU A 97 -18.66 27.88 -2.66
CA LEU A 97 -17.85 29.09 -2.76
C LEU A 97 -18.37 30.05 -3.85
N GLY A 98 -19.50 29.74 -4.50
CA GLY A 98 -20.08 30.55 -5.57
C GLY A 98 -19.22 30.62 -6.85
N ARG A 99 -18.30 29.67 -7.05
CA ARG A 99 -17.41 29.61 -8.22
C ARG A 99 -18.06 28.96 -9.43
N ILE A 100 -19.05 28.11 -9.20
CA ILE A 100 -19.88 27.50 -10.24
C ILE A 100 -21.35 27.62 -9.86
N THR A 101 -22.22 27.59 -10.86
CA THR A 101 -23.66 27.54 -10.72
C THR A 101 -24.13 26.15 -10.28
N GLU A 102 -25.34 26.08 -9.73
CA GLU A 102 -25.98 24.81 -9.39
C GLU A 102 -26.15 23.90 -10.61
N LYS A 103 -26.39 24.48 -11.80
CA LYS A 103 -26.49 23.72 -13.05
C LYS A 103 -25.16 23.04 -13.38
N GLU A 104 -24.05 23.76 -13.33
CA GLU A 104 -22.72 23.20 -13.60
C GLU A 104 -22.35 22.11 -12.60
N ALA A 105 -22.67 22.31 -11.31
CA ALA A 105 -22.47 21.29 -10.29
C ALA A 105 -23.28 20.01 -10.59
N ARG A 106 -24.56 20.14 -10.96
CA ARG A 106 -25.41 19.02 -11.36
C ARG A 106 -24.87 18.27 -12.57
N ASP A 107 -24.33 18.96 -13.57
CA ASP A 107 -23.75 18.33 -14.75
C ASP A 107 -22.54 17.45 -14.37
N VAL A 108 -21.67 17.93 -13.48
CA VAL A 108 -20.55 17.13 -12.93
C VAL A 108 -21.08 15.94 -12.12
N TRP A 109 -22.05 16.17 -11.25
CA TRP A 109 -22.64 15.12 -10.41
C TRP A 109 -23.29 14.02 -11.23
N ASN A 110 -24.08 14.34 -12.24
CA ASN A 110 -24.73 13.36 -13.11
C ASN A 110 -23.70 12.52 -13.85
N ARG A 111 -22.72 13.18 -14.49
CA ARG A 111 -21.64 12.47 -15.22
C ARG A 111 -20.86 11.52 -14.31
N THR A 112 -20.40 12.00 -13.16
CA THR A 112 -19.61 11.20 -12.22
C THR A 112 -20.44 10.08 -11.58
N GLY A 113 -21.70 10.36 -11.22
CA GLY A 113 -22.61 9.38 -10.67
C GLY A 113 -22.91 8.23 -11.63
N ASN A 114 -23.14 8.54 -12.91
CA ASN A 114 -23.40 7.54 -13.94
C ASN A 114 -22.18 6.63 -14.22
N ALA A 115 -20.97 7.18 -14.13
CA ALA A 115 -19.73 6.41 -14.32
C ALA A 115 -19.40 5.52 -13.09
N GLY A 116 -19.80 5.96 -11.89
CA GLY A 116 -19.42 5.36 -10.62
C GLY A 116 -19.56 3.83 -10.52
N PRO A 117 -20.73 3.24 -10.84
CA PRO A 117 -20.89 1.78 -10.79
C PRO A 117 -19.91 1.02 -11.68
N SER A 118 -19.61 1.53 -12.88
CA SER A 118 -18.64 0.92 -13.78
C SER A 118 -17.21 1.01 -13.24
N ASP A 119 -16.84 2.15 -12.65
CA ASP A 119 -15.52 2.35 -12.04
C ASP A 119 -15.29 1.36 -10.89
N ILE A 120 -16.27 1.21 -10.00
CA ILE A 120 -16.22 0.24 -8.88
C ILE A 120 -16.09 -1.19 -9.42
N ALA A 121 -16.88 -1.56 -10.43
CA ALA A 121 -16.81 -2.90 -11.03
C ALA A 121 -15.43 -3.21 -11.62
N LYS A 122 -14.86 -2.28 -12.42
CA LYS A 122 -13.51 -2.42 -12.99
C LYS A 122 -12.45 -2.63 -11.91
N TYR A 123 -12.51 -1.83 -10.84
CA TYR A 123 -11.59 -1.96 -9.71
C TYR A 123 -11.70 -3.33 -9.03
N GLN A 124 -12.91 -3.81 -8.74
CA GLN A 124 -13.10 -5.11 -8.09
C GLN A 124 -12.64 -6.27 -8.99
N THR A 125 -12.89 -6.20 -10.31
CA THR A 125 -12.39 -7.19 -11.27
C THR A 125 -10.87 -7.24 -11.28
N ALA A 126 -10.19 -6.09 -11.38
CA ALA A 126 -8.73 -6.04 -11.34
C ALA A 126 -8.20 -6.58 -10.00
N LYS A 127 -8.83 -6.22 -8.88
CA LYS A 127 -8.44 -6.65 -7.55
C LYS A 127 -8.57 -8.17 -7.37
N ALA A 128 -9.59 -8.78 -7.96
CA ALA A 128 -9.75 -10.23 -7.97
C ALA A 128 -8.60 -10.91 -8.75
N ALA A 129 -8.19 -10.36 -9.89
CA ALA A 129 -7.05 -10.88 -10.66
C ALA A 129 -5.74 -10.79 -9.86
N TYR A 130 -5.46 -9.66 -9.21
CA TYR A 130 -4.26 -9.50 -8.38
C TYR A 130 -4.20 -10.47 -7.20
N ARG A 131 -5.34 -10.75 -6.54
CA ARG A 131 -5.40 -11.68 -5.40
C ARG A 131 -4.91 -13.10 -5.74
N ALA A 132 -5.06 -13.54 -6.99
CA ALA A 132 -4.62 -14.86 -7.42
C ALA A 132 -3.08 -15.02 -7.46
N ASP A 133 -2.36 -13.90 -7.60
CA ASP A 133 -0.89 -13.86 -7.75
C ASP A 133 -0.18 -13.15 -6.57
N ASN A 134 -0.92 -12.73 -5.54
CA ASN A 134 -0.34 -12.05 -4.37
C ASN A 134 0.66 -12.95 -3.63
N GLY A 135 1.87 -12.47 -3.42
CA GLY A 135 2.96 -13.20 -2.78
C GLY A 135 3.89 -13.96 -3.73
N ALA A 136 3.66 -13.86 -5.04
CA ALA A 136 4.51 -14.44 -6.08
C ALA A 136 5.96 -13.91 -6.06
N CYS A 137 6.18 -12.68 -5.58
CA CYS A 137 7.48 -12.04 -5.45
C CYS A 137 8.29 -12.47 -4.21
N ALA A 138 8.22 -13.75 -3.86
CA ALA A 138 8.91 -14.33 -2.72
C ALA A 138 10.44 -14.39 -2.89
N ALA A 139 11.16 -14.60 -1.79
CA ALA A 139 12.61 -14.83 -1.79
C ALA A 139 12.98 -16.13 -2.51
N VAL A 140 14.06 -16.11 -3.30
CA VAL A 140 14.63 -17.30 -3.94
C VAL A 140 16.07 -17.52 -3.50
N LYS A 141 16.48 -18.80 -3.44
CA LYS A 141 17.85 -19.21 -3.13
C LYS A 141 18.61 -19.50 -4.42
N GLY A 142 19.93 -19.33 -4.40
CA GLY A 142 20.81 -19.68 -5.53
C GLY A 142 20.82 -18.68 -6.69
N ALA A 143 20.14 -17.53 -6.55
CA ALA A 143 20.18 -16.45 -7.52
C ALA A 143 21.54 -15.75 -7.52
N THR A 144 21.99 -15.34 -8.71
CA THR A 144 23.15 -14.47 -8.90
C THR A 144 22.88 -13.07 -8.33
N GLU A 145 23.94 -12.27 -8.12
CA GLU A 145 23.80 -10.89 -7.64
C GLU A 145 22.89 -10.03 -8.51
N ALA A 146 23.01 -10.17 -9.84
CA ALA A 146 22.16 -9.45 -10.79
C ALA A 146 20.68 -9.85 -10.68
N GLU A 147 20.38 -11.14 -10.50
CA GLU A 147 19.01 -11.65 -10.32
C GLU A 147 18.42 -11.22 -8.97
N LEU A 148 19.23 -11.23 -7.91
CA LEU A 148 18.86 -10.71 -6.60
C LEU A 148 18.52 -9.23 -6.65
N GLU A 149 19.29 -8.43 -7.39
CA GLU A 149 19.00 -7.00 -7.58
C GLU A 149 17.71 -6.76 -8.37
N GLN A 150 17.45 -7.52 -9.43
CA GLN A 150 16.16 -7.41 -10.14
C GLN A 150 14.97 -7.71 -9.21
N LEU A 151 15.07 -8.79 -8.43
CA LEU A 151 14.05 -9.13 -7.44
C LEU A 151 13.94 -8.08 -6.33
N SER A 152 15.04 -7.48 -5.90
CA SER A 152 15.06 -6.42 -4.87
C SER A 152 14.24 -5.21 -5.34
N ILE A 153 14.43 -4.77 -6.59
CA ILE A 153 13.72 -3.64 -7.18
C ILE A 153 12.22 -3.95 -7.28
N CYS A 154 11.85 -5.12 -7.77
CA CYS A 154 10.45 -5.49 -7.91
C CYS A 154 9.75 -5.67 -6.55
N ARG A 155 10.41 -6.27 -5.55
CA ARG A 155 9.87 -6.34 -4.17
C ARG A 155 9.68 -4.97 -3.55
N ALA A 156 10.65 -4.07 -3.74
CA ALA A 156 10.52 -2.69 -3.28
C ALA A 156 9.30 -2.00 -3.91
N ARG A 157 9.06 -2.26 -5.21
CA ARG A 157 7.88 -1.76 -5.93
C ARG A 157 6.57 -2.31 -5.36
N VAL A 158 6.43 -3.65 -5.22
CA VAL A 158 5.24 -4.27 -4.60
C VAL A 158 4.99 -3.72 -3.20
N GLY A 159 6.05 -3.54 -2.40
CA GLY A 159 5.96 -2.95 -1.06
C GLY A 159 5.41 -1.53 -1.02
N LYS A 160 5.50 -0.77 -2.12
CA LYS A 160 4.88 0.57 -2.26
C LYS A 160 3.48 0.52 -2.88
N VAL A 161 3.16 -0.50 -3.66
CA VAL A 161 1.81 -0.72 -4.17
C VAL A 161 0.83 -1.04 -3.03
N GLY A 162 1.23 -1.81 -2.02
CA GLY A 162 0.36 -2.17 -0.88
C GLY A 162 -0.33 -0.99 -0.17
N PRO A 163 0.42 0.05 0.26
CA PRO A 163 -0.18 1.28 0.80
C PRO A 163 -1.12 2.00 -0.19
N ALA A 164 -0.76 2.06 -1.47
CA ALA A 164 -1.61 2.67 -2.50
C ALA A 164 -2.91 1.90 -2.71
N LEU A 165 -2.88 0.56 -2.69
CA LEU A 165 -4.07 -0.28 -2.75
C LEU A 165 -4.97 -0.09 -1.53
N THR A 166 -4.39 0.01 -0.33
CA THR A 166 -5.13 0.32 0.90
C THR A 166 -5.83 1.68 0.80
N ALA A 167 -5.12 2.69 0.30
CA ALA A 167 -5.70 4.03 0.12
C ALA A 167 -6.78 4.06 -0.98
N ALA A 168 -6.60 3.29 -2.05
CA ALA A 168 -7.61 3.11 -3.10
C ALA A 168 -8.88 2.47 -2.53
N ASP A 169 -8.74 1.41 -1.72
CA ASP A 169 -9.85 0.72 -1.06
C ASP A 169 -10.69 1.67 -0.19
N LEU A 170 -10.02 2.49 0.64
CA LEU A 170 -10.71 3.46 1.48
C LEU A 170 -11.44 4.51 0.63
N THR A 171 -10.79 5.03 -0.41
CA THR A 171 -11.36 6.08 -1.27
C THR A 171 -12.54 5.57 -2.10
N LEU A 172 -12.43 4.37 -2.68
CA LEU A 172 -13.51 3.78 -3.46
C LEU A 172 -14.66 3.27 -2.59
N LYS A 173 -14.39 2.88 -1.33
CA LYS A 173 -15.44 2.59 -0.36
C LYS A 173 -16.23 3.86 0.01
N ASP A 174 -15.55 5.00 0.23
CA ASP A 174 -16.25 6.28 0.43
C ASP A 174 -17.13 6.60 -0.79
N TRP A 175 -16.60 6.37 -2.00
CA TRP A 175 -17.31 6.63 -3.24
C TRP A 175 -18.54 5.72 -3.41
N GLU A 176 -18.40 4.42 -3.16
CA GLU A 176 -19.48 3.45 -3.21
C GLU A 176 -20.59 3.76 -2.20
N ILE A 177 -20.23 4.11 -0.96
CA ILE A 177 -21.20 4.54 0.07
C ILE A 177 -21.96 5.78 -0.39
N HIS A 178 -21.24 6.75 -0.98
CA HIS A 178 -21.85 7.96 -1.52
C HIS A 178 -22.85 7.66 -2.65
N LEU A 179 -22.48 6.79 -3.59
CA LEU A 179 -23.36 6.36 -4.69
C LEU A 179 -24.61 5.65 -4.17
N GLY A 180 -24.50 4.84 -3.11
CA GLY A 180 -25.63 4.16 -2.47
C GLY A 180 -26.57 5.10 -1.70
N SER A 181 -26.12 6.31 -1.34
CA SER A 181 -26.86 7.27 -0.50
C SER A 181 -27.67 8.30 -1.30
N THR A 182 -27.93 8.07 -2.59
CA THR A 182 -28.76 8.99 -3.40
C THR A 182 -30.22 9.01 -2.94
N PRO A 183 -30.97 10.12 -3.08
CA PRO A 183 -32.34 10.25 -2.57
C PRO A 183 -33.33 9.18 -3.03
N ALA A 184 -33.08 8.53 -4.17
CA ALA A 184 -33.89 7.40 -4.65
C ALA A 184 -33.71 6.11 -3.83
N SER A 185 -32.63 6.00 -3.04
CA SER A 185 -32.21 4.81 -2.30
C SER A 185 -32.17 5.00 -0.76
N VAL A 186 -32.50 6.18 -0.25
CA VAL A 186 -32.62 6.46 1.19
C VAL A 186 -34.05 6.82 1.58
N SER A 187 -34.49 6.32 2.74
CA SER A 187 -35.81 6.67 3.30
C SER A 187 -35.86 8.17 3.62
N PRO A 188 -37.01 8.87 3.42
CA PRO A 188 -37.19 10.27 3.80
C PRO A 188 -36.84 10.58 5.26
N SER A 189 -36.81 9.57 6.14
CA SER A 189 -36.44 9.68 7.54
C SER A 189 -34.93 9.81 7.83
N GLN A 190 -34.05 9.72 6.83
CA GLN A 190 -32.59 9.56 7.03
C GLN A 190 -31.75 10.82 6.79
N ASP A 191 -32.33 12.02 6.66
CA ASP A 191 -31.63 13.27 6.28
C ASP A 191 -30.56 13.05 5.18
N PRO A 192 -30.99 12.77 3.94
CA PRO A 192 -30.09 12.51 2.82
C PRO A 192 -29.03 13.61 2.63
N ASP A 193 -29.39 14.87 2.91
CA ASP A 193 -28.49 16.01 2.78
C ASP A 193 -27.41 16.00 3.88
N GLY A 194 -27.75 15.56 5.10
CA GLY A 194 -26.81 15.37 6.20
C GLY A 194 -25.75 14.33 5.87
N ILE A 195 -26.17 13.16 5.39
CA ILE A 195 -25.28 12.06 4.95
C ILE A 195 -24.34 12.56 3.85
N TRP A 196 -24.90 13.25 2.86
CA TRP A 196 -24.16 13.81 1.73
C TRP A 196 -23.09 14.81 2.19
N ARG A 197 -23.45 15.77 3.06
CA ARG A 197 -22.50 16.77 3.59
C ARG A 197 -21.39 16.14 4.41
N ASP A 198 -21.70 15.10 5.16
CA ASP A 198 -20.74 14.36 5.96
C ASP A 198 -19.72 13.62 5.09
N ALA A 199 -20.18 12.94 4.03
CA ALA A 199 -19.31 12.29 3.05
C ALA A 199 -18.39 13.31 2.37
N TRP A 200 -18.93 14.44 1.92
CA TRP A 200 -18.16 15.54 1.33
C TRP A 200 -17.06 16.07 2.27
N ARG A 201 -17.38 16.32 3.55
CA ARG A 201 -16.39 16.83 4.52
C ARG A 201 -15.28 15.81 4.84
N LYS A 202 -15.59 14.51 4.82
CA LYS A 202 -14.65 13.43 5.15
C LYS A 202 -13.77 13.03 3.96
N ALA A 203 -14.28 13.16 2.73
CA ALA A 203 -13.63 12.70 1.50
C ALA A 203 -12.16 13.16 1.30
N PRO A 204 -11.77 14.41 1.61
CA PRO A 204 -10.39 14.85 1.41
C PRO A 204 -9.35 13.98 2.12
N THR A 205 -9.71 13.38 3.27
CA THR A 205 -8.79 12.54 4.04
C THR A 205 -8.29 11.35 3.24
N ASN A 206 -9.19 10.58 2.63
CA ASN A 206 -8.82 9.37 1.89
C ASN A 206 -8.32 9.71 0.47
N LEU A 207 -8.91 10.73 -0.17
CA LEU A 207 -8.43 11.26 -1.46
C LEU A 207 -6.97 11.74 -1.41
N ASN A 208 -6.57 12.41 -0.32
CA ASN A 208 -5.19 12.87 -0.15
C ASN A 208 -4.25 11.70 0.15
N LYS A 209 -4.65 10.75 1.03
CA LYS A 209 -3.87 9.53 1.28
C LYS A 209 -3.60 8.74 0.00
N TYR A 210 -4.59 8.64 -0.90
CA TYR A 210 -4.38 7.99 -2.19
C TYR A 210 -3.40 8.76 -3.05
N SER A 211 -3.54 10.09 -3.13
CA SER A 211 -2.60 10.95 -3.88
C SER A 211 -1.15 10.79 -3.37
N ASP A 212 -0.95 10.88 -2.05
CA ASP A 212 0.38 10.75 -1.43
C ASP A 212 0.99 9.35 -1.66
N ALA A 213 0.17 8.31 -1.62
CA ALA A 213 0.61 6.94 -1.90
C ALA A 213 0.99 6.76 -3.38
N MET A 214 0.23 7.35 -4.31
CA MET A 214 0.55 7.34 -5.74
C MET A 214 1.82 8.14 -6.05
N ASP A 215 2.03 9.28 -5.40
CA ASP A 215 3.28 10.06 -5.52
C ASP A 215 4.49 9.30 -4.99
N THR A 216 4.32 8.60 -3.87
CA THR A 216 5.36 7.74 -3.30
C THR A 216 5.67 6.57 -4.24
N LEU A 217 4.65 5.95 -4.81
CA LEU A 217 4.80 4.92 -5.80
C LEU A 217 5.52 5.47 -7.03
N ALA A 218 5.12 6.60 -7.60
CA ALA A 218 5.75 7.20 -8.80
C ALA A 218 7.26 7.45 -8.64
N LYS A 219 7.73 7.77 -7.42
CA LYS A 219 9.16 7.96 -7.10
C LYS A 219 9.95 6.67 -6.92
N THR A 220 9.27 5.53 -6.82
CA THR A 220 9.89 4.21 -6.62
C THR A 220 10.29 3.62 -7.97
N LYS A 221 11.52 3.08 -8.08
CA LYS A 221 11.99 2.44 -9.31
C LYS A 221 10.99 1.39 -9.81
N SER A 222 10.69 1.41 -11.11
CA SER A 222 9.87 0.39 -11.76
C SER A 222 10.59 -0.96 -11.74
N CYS A 223 9.82 -2.04 -11.59
CA CYS A 223 10.32 -3.40 -11.75
C CYS A 223 10.88 -3.58 -13.18
N PRO A 224 12.14 -4.02 -13.36
CA PRO A 224 12.73 -4.20 -14.69
C PRO A 224 11.94 -5.20 -15.53
N ARG A 225 11.82 -4.93 -16.84
CA ARG A 225 11.18 -5.83 -17.81
C ARG A 225 12.06 -7.00 -18.21
#